data_AF-X0HTY5-F1
#
_entry.id   AF-X0HTY5-F1
#
_cell.length_a   1.000
_cell.length_b   1.000
_cell.length_c   1.000
_cell.angle_alpha   90.00
_cell.angle_beta   90.00
_cell.angle_gamma   90.00
#
_symmetry.space_group_name_H-M   'P 1'
#
loop_
_entity.id
_entity.type
_entity.pdbx_description
1 polymer ?
#
loop_
_entity_poly.entity_id
_entity_poly.type
_entity_poly.pdbx_seq_one_letter_code
_entity_poly.pdbx_strand_id
1 'polypeptide(L)'
;MADEFKAWQRMIADPALQRKLASQVVVNQLGMIVSGPYYGTQEEWESLAAENDFFRRHNRKDENFVLNDWLGYMTHLADEAVLPLGTGQPTPIYCKSLAFTNQTLILDDTIDDLFKYFDDAHKGSPLWFAYFDLEGGAINDVPPNATAFAHRDALFYMQSHGYPKGEEYGVYAGYVDPELENGQRRYWGKSLPRLEQVKLKYGPEDVFSNSQSVRAAAVKIEGMAEGRSDGASASVGHDEL
;
A
#
# COMPACT_ATOMS: atom_id res chain seq x y z
N MET A 1 -7.31 13.38 -12.63
CA MET A 1 -6.89 11.97 -12.72
C MET A 1 -7.35 11.32 -14.02
N ALA A 2 -8.63 11.42 -14.38
CA ALA A 2 -9.14 10.82 -15.62
C ALA A 2 -8.44 11.35 -16.87
N ASP A 3 -8.25 12.67 -16.99
CA ASP A 3 -7.57 13.27 -18.14
C ASP A 3 -6.10 12.86 -18.25
N GLU A 4 -5.40 12.74 -17.12
CA GLU A 4 -4.03 12.24 -17.05
C GLU A 4 -3.96 10.76 -17.46
N PHE A 5 -4.93 9.94 -17.05
CA PHE A 5 -5.00 8.55 -17.47
C PHE A 5 -5.30 8.41 -18.97
N LYS A 6 -6.23 9.21 -19.53
CA LYS A 6 -6.49 9.26 -20.98
C LYS A 6 -5.21 9.61 -21.74
N ALA A 7 -4.48 10.61 -21.24
CA ALA A 7 -3.19 11.01 -21.78
C ALA A 7 -2.14 9.88 -21.74
N TRP A 8 -2.06 9.13 -20.63
CA TRP A 8 -1.19 7.97 -20.50
C TRP A 8 -1.60 6.85 -21.47
N GLN A 9 -2.88 6.50 -21.55
CA GLN A 9 -3.39 5.47 -22.46
C GLN A 9 -3.07 5.80 -23.92
N ARG A 10 -3.21 7.07 -24.33
CA ARG A 10 -2.84 7.52 -25.68
C ARG A 10 -1.33 7.41 -25.93
N MET A 11 -0.49 7.70 -24.94
CA MET A 11 0.96 7.55 -25.05
C MET A 11 1.35 6.08 -25.26
N ILE A 12 0.83 5.17 -24.44
CA ILE A 12 1.20 3.75 -24.53
C ILE A 12 0.64 3.06 -25.78
N ALA A 13 -0.48 3.56 -26.32
CA ALA A 13 -1.08 3.05 -27.56
C ALA A 13 -0.42 3.59 -28.84
N ASP A 14 0.51 4.56 -28.72
CA ASP A 14 1.22 5.09 -29.88
C ASP A 14 2.16 4.01 -30.45
N PRO A 15 1.97 3.56 -31.71
CA PRO A 15 2.86 2.58 -32.33
C PRO A 15 4.29 3.09 -32.54
N ALA A 16 4.51 4.41 -32.46
CA ALA A 16 5.84 5.02 -32.51
C ALA A 16 6.54 5.05 -31.14
N LEU A 17 5.86 4.67 -30.05
CA LEU A 17 6.48 4.63 -28.73
C LEU A 17 7.66 3.65 -28.71
N GLN A 18 8.81 4.14 -28.25
CA GLN A 18 10.02 3.34 -28.21
C GLN A 18 9.95 2.20 -27.17
N ARG A 19 10.55 1.05 -27.53
CA ARG A 19 10.59 -0.17 -26.69
C ARG A 19 11.50 -0.07 -25.45
N LYS A 20 12.11 1.09 -25.23
CA LYS A 20 12.98 1.37 -24.09
C LYS A 20 12.21 1.86 -22.85
N LEU A 21 10.91 2.08 -22.96
CA LEU A 21 10.08 2.53 -21.85
C LEU A 21 9.21 1.38 -21.36
N ALA A 22 9.24 1.12 -20.05
CA ALA A 22 8.15 0.45 -19.36
C ALA A 22 7.38 1.49 -18.53
N SER A 23 6.10 1.26 -18.28
CA SER A 23 5.27 2.19 -17.53
C SER A 23 4.16 1.48 -16.78
N GLN A 24 3.88 1.96 -15.58
CA GLN A 24 2.77 1.54 -14.73
C GLN A 24 2.01 2.77 -14.25
N VAL A 25 0.69 2.64 -14.16
CA VAL A 25 -0.15 3.56 -13.39
C VAL A 25 -0.60 2.87 -12.11
N VAL A 26 -0.43 3.53 -10.97
CA VAL A 26 -0.98 3.10 -9.69
C VAL A 26 -2.00 4.13 -9.23
N VAL A 27 -3.25 3.69 -9.05
CA VAL A 27 -4.32 4.50 -8.45
C VAL A 27 -4.64 3.95 -7.07
N ASN A 28 -4.72 4.82 -6.07
CA ASN A 28 -5.10 4.47 -4.69
C ASN A 28 -5.84 5.63 -4.02
N GLN A 29 -6.07 5.52 -2.70
CA GLN A 29 -6.78 6.53 -1.91
C GLN A 29 -6.14 7.93 -1.94
N LEU A 30 -4.83 8.03 -2.18
CA LEU A 30 -4.08 9.29 -2.20
C LEU A 30 -4.05 9.95 -3.58
N GLY A 31 -4.33 9.20 -4.64
CA GLY A 31 -4.34 9.70 -6.01
C GLY A 31 -3.79 8.70 -7.01
N MET A 32 -3.18 9.23 -8.08
CA MET A 32 -2.63 8.47 -9.19
C MET A 32 -1.15 8.79 -9.38
N ILE A 33 -0.34 7.76 -9.53
CA ILE A 33 1.09 7.83 -9.84
C ILE A 33 1.31 7.14 -11.17
N VAL A 34 2.11 7.75 -12.04
CA VAL A 34 2.63 7.11 -13.25
C VAL A 34 4.13 6.97 -13.06
N SER A 35 4.62 5.74 -13.08
CA SER A 35 6.03 5.40 -12.88
C SER A 35 6.49 4.42 -13.95
N GLY A 36 7.80 4.19 -14.05
CA GLY A 36 8.34 3.19 -14.95
C GLY A 36 9.81 3.41 -15.29
N PRO A 37 10.58 2.34 -15.55
CA PRO A 37 11.97 2.47 -15.94
C PRO A 37 12.10 2.86 -17.41
N TYR A 38 13.16 3.62 -17.69
CA TYR A 38 13.64 3.88 -19.03
C TYR A 38 15.01 3.20 -19.25
N TYR A 39 15.09 2.37 -20.29
CA TYR A 39 16.28 1.60 -20.65
C TYR A 39 17.12 2.33 -21.69
N GLY A 40 17.83 3.37 -21.25
CA GLY A 40 18.67 4.18 -22.13
C GLY A 40 19.58 5.14 -21.37
N THR A 41 20.26 6.01 -22.11
CA THR A 41 21.07 7.08 -21.50
C THR A 41 20.16 8.22 -21.03
N GLN A 42 20.69 9.08 -20.14
CA GLN A 42 19.97 10.28 -19.71
C GLN A 42 19.65 11.22 -20.88
N GLU A 43 20.56 11.37 -21.85
CA GLU A 43 20.33 12.17 -23.05
C GLU A 43 19.18 11.63 -23.91
N GLU A 44 19.13 10.29 -24.09
CA GLU A 44 18.03 9.65 -24.80
C GLU A 44 16.69 9.85 -24.09
N TRP A 45 16.67 9.80 -22.75
CA TRP A 45 15.49 10.10 -21.94
C TRP A 45 15.04 11.55 -22.10
N GLU A 46 15.97 12.51 -21.98
CA GLU A 46 15.67 13.94 -22.08
C GLU A 46 15.11 14.29 -23.47
N SER A 47 15.63 13.67 -24.53
CA SER A 47 15.11 13.81 -25.89
C SER A 47 13.67 13.27 -26.00
N LEU A 48 13.42 12.04 -25.52
CA LEU A 48 12.07 11.47 -25.49
C LEU A 48 11.11 12.35 -24.71
N ALA A 49 11.53 12.82 -23.53
CA ALA A 49 10.70 13.62 -22.64
C ALA A 49 10.34 14.99 -23.24
N ALA A 50 11.21 15.54 -24.10
CA ALA A 50 10.96 16.78 -24.81
C ALA A 50 9.99 16.61 -26.00
N GLU A 51 10.08 15.49 -26.71
CA GLU A 51 9.29 15.22 -27.92
C GLU A 51 7.90 14.64 -27.61
N ASN A 52 7.77 13.86 -26.54
CA ASN A 52 6.52 13.21 -26.20
C ASN A 52 5.60 14.13 -25.38
N ASP A 53 4.37 14.33 -25.86
CA ASP A 53 3.41 15.23 -25.23
C ASP A 53 3.00 14.85 -23.80
N PHE A 54 3.05 13.56 -23.43
CA PHE A 54 2.80 13.13 -22.06
C PHE A 54 3.91 13.60 -21.14
N PHE A 55 5.15 13.23 -21.46
CA PHE A 55 6.30 13.62 -20.64
C PHE A 55 6.51 15.13 -20.62
N ARG A 56 6.38 15.83 -21.74
CA ARG A 56 6.53 17.28 -21.81
C ARG A 56 5.60 18.04 -20.87
N ARG A 57 4.37 17.55 -20.66
CA ARG A 57 3.41 18.14 -19.71
C ARG A 57 3.77 17.89 -18.24
N HIS A 58 4.53 16.83 -17.97
CA HIS A 58 4.90 16.38 -16.64
C HIS A 58 6.43 16.49 -16.37
N ASN A 59 7.20 17.13 -17.26
CA ASN A 59 8.66 17.27 -17.14
C ASN A 59 9.05 18.43 -16.21
N ARG A 60 8.52 18.39 -14.99
CA ARG A 60 8.74 19.39 -13.94
C ARG A 60 9.65 18.77 -12.86
N LYS A 61 10.81 19.39 -12.61
CA LYS A 61 11.82 18.88 -11.66
C LYS A 61 11.29 18.79 -10.22
N ASP A 62 10.23 19.53 -9.92
CA ASP A 62 9.46 19.57 -8.67
C ASP A 62 8.47 18.41 -8.52
N GLU A 63 8.17 17.67 -9.59
CA GLU A 63 7.17 16.60 -9.63
C GLU A 63 7.76 15.20 -9.93
N ASN A 64 9.02 15.13 -10.38
CA ASN A 64 9.68 13.89 -10.81
C ASN A 64 10.74 13.40 -9.82
N PHE A 65 10.53 12.20 -9.27
CA PHE A 65 11.58 11.45 -8.57
C PHE A 65 12.33 10.57 -9.57
N VAL A 66 13.58 10.94 -9.85
CA VAL A 66 14.45 10.17 -10.75
C VAL A 66 15.44 9.36 -9.93
N LEU A 67 15.31 8.04 -9.99
CA LEU A 67 16.26 7.09 -9.41
C LEU A 67 17.14 6.57 -10.53
N ASN A 68 18.42 6.98 -10.52
CA ASN A 68 19.35 6.80 -11.64
C ASN A 68 20.16 5.50 -11.57
N ASP A 69 19.88 4.62 -10.63
CA ASP A 69 20.59 3.36 -10.48
C ASP A 69 19.63 2.19 -10.18
N TRP A 70 20.11 0.99 -10.50
CA TRP A 70 19.38 -0.26 -10.30
C TRP A 70 18.95 -0.47 -8.84
N LEU A 71 19.75 0.00 -7.88
CA LEU A 71 19.44 -0.13 -6.46
C LEU A 71 18.29 0.81 -6.06
N GLY A 72 18.24 2.01 -6.63
CA GLY A 72 17.12 2.94 -6.53
C GLY A 72 15.85 2.35 -7.13
N TYR A 73 15.92 1.71 -8.30
CA TYR A 73 14.78 0.97 -8.87
C TYR A 73 14.29 -0.15 -7.93
N MET A 74 15.20 -0.96 -7.40
CA MET A 74 14.85 -2.01 -6.43
C MET A 74 14.28 -1.43 -5.13
N THR A 75 14.69 -0.22 -4.73
CA THR A 75 14.16 0.48 -3.56
C THR A 75 12.76 1.03 -3.82
N HIS A 76 12.49 1.56 -5.02
CA HIS A 76 11.16 1.98 -5.44
C HIS A 76 10.17 0.81 -5.51
N LEU A 77 10.60 -0.32 -6.09
CA LEU A 77 9.82 -1.56 -6.07
C LEU A 77 9.62 -2.10 -4.66
N ALA A 78 10.64 -1.99 -3.80
CA ALA A 78 10.52 -2.36 -2.39
C ALA A 78 9.51 -1.46 -1.67
N ASP A 79 9.50 -0.16 -1.90
CA ASP A 79 8.53 0.77 -1.28
C ASP A 79 7.09 0.50 -1.74
N GLU A 80 6.86 0.19 -3.03
CA GLU A 80 5.55 -0.24 -3.52
C GLU A 80 5.09 -1.58 -2.92
N ALA A 81 6.03 -2.50 -2.66
CA ALA A 81 5.75 -3.78 -2.00
C ALA A 81 5.66 -3.67 -0.46
N VAL A 82 6.31 -2.68 0.16
CA VAL A 82 6.38 -2.51 1.62
C VAL A 82 5.09 -1.91 2.18
N LEU A 83 4.43 -1.02 1.46
CA LEU A 83 3.20 -0.37 1.92
C LEU A 83 2.04 -1.35 2.23
N PRO A 84 1.94 -2.55 1.62
CA PRO A 84 0.96 -3.57 2.03
C PRO A 84 1.53 -4.83 2.71
N LEU A 85 2.83 -5.15 2.63
CA LEU A 85 3.35 -6.51 2.94
C LEU A 85 4.53 -6.58 3.92
N GLY A 86 5.03 -5.45 4.43
CA GLY A 86 6.23 -5.41 5.28
C GLY A 86 6.13 -6.05 6.67
N THR A 87 4.99 -6.66 7.04
CA THR A 87 4.75 -7.19 8.39
C THR A 87 5.05 -8.68 8.54
N GLY A 88 5.37 -9.40 7.45
CA GLY A 88 5.51 -10.87 7.48
C GLY A 88 4.21 -11.61 7.79
N GLN A 89 3.07 -10.91 7.83
CA GLN A 89 1.76 -11.49 8.13
C GLN A 89 1.02 -11.84 6.83
N PRO A 90 0.34 -12.99 6.77
CA PRO A 90 -0.60 -13.29 5.69
C PRO A 90 -1.70 -12.23 5.62
N THR A 91 -1.69 -11.44 4.55
CA THR A 91 -2.72 -10.45 4.28
C THR A 91 -3.69 -11.02 3.24
N PRO A 92 -4.98 -11.20 3.58
CA PRO A 92 -5.96 -11.60 2.58
C PRO A 92 -6.12 -10.48 1.56
N ILE A 93 -6.15 -10.85 0.29
CA ILE A 93 -6.37 -9.93 -0.81
C ILE A 93 -7.55 -10.41 -1.64
N TYR A 94 -8.37 -9.46 -2.10
CA TYR A 94 -9.29 -9.70 -3.20
C TYR A 94 -8.69 -9.08 -4.45
N CYS A 95 -8.48 -9.89 -5.48
CA CYS A 95 -7.90 -9.43 -6.74
C CYS A 95 -8.77 -9.75 -7.96
N LYS A 96 -8.76 -8.85 -8.93
CA LYS A 96 -9.26 -9.07 -10.29
C LYS A 96 -8.30 -8.46 -11.29
N SER A 97 -8.22 -9.06 -12.48
CA SER A 97 -7.44 -8.53 -13.59
C SER A 97 -8.24 -8.51 -14.89
N LEU A 98 -7.82 -7.65 -15.81
CA LEU A 98 -8.38 -7.53 -17.16
C LEU A 98 -7.27 -7.10 -18.14
N ALA A 99 -7.29 -7.63 -19.36
CA ALA A 99 -6.35 -7.27 -20.41
C ALA A 99 -7.00 -6.32 -21.42
N PHE A 100 -6.24 -5.35 -21.92
CA PHE A 100 -6.66 -4.41 -22.96
C PHE A 100 -5.72 -4.52 -24.15
N THR A 101 -6.28 -4.49 -25.36
CA THR A 101 -5.54 -4.50 -26.63
C THR A 101 -5.66 -3.13 -27.30
N ASN A 102 -4.88 -2.89 -28.36
CA ASN A 102 -5.04 -1.71 -29.21
C ASN A 102 -6.44 -1.58 -29.84
N GLN A 103 -7.22 -2.66 -29.91
CA GLN A 103 -8.59 -2.66 -30.45
C GLN A 103 -9.66 -2.46 -29.37
N THR A 104 -9.30 -2.61 -28.11
CA THR A 104 -10.24 -2.59 -26.98
C THR A 104 -9.79 -1.59 -25.91
N LEU A 105 -9.12 -0.51 -26.31
CA LEU A 105 -8.75 0.58 -25.41
C LEU A 105 -9.99 1.11 -24.66
N ILE A 106 -9.80 1.59 -23.44
CA ILE A 106 -10.89 2.14 -22.64
C ILE A 106 -11.33 3.46 -23.28
N LEU A 107 -12.62 3.60 -23.58
CA LEU A 107 -13.18 4.83 -24.15
C LEU A 107 -13.08 5.99 -23.15
N ASP A 108 -12.93 7.23 -23.64
CA ASP A 108 -12.76 8.42 -22.79
C ASP A 108 -13.90 8.56 -21.75
N ASP A 109 -15.17 8.42 -22.16
CA ASP A 109 -16.32 8.48 -21.24
C ASP A 109 -16.30 7.33 -20.21
N THR A 110 -15.81 6.15 -20.61
CA THR A 110 -15.65 5.00 -19.70
C THR A 110 -14.51 5.22 -18.71
N ILE A 111 -13.44 5.92 -19.10
CA ILE A 111 -12.38 6.35 -18.18
C ILE A 111 -12.95 7.35 -17.17
N ASP A 112 -13.79 8.29 -17.61
CA ASP A 112 -14.46 9.23 -16.69
C ASP A 112 -15.35 8.50 -15.68
N ASP A 113 -16.16 7.55 -16.13
CA ASP A 113 -16.98 6.71 -15.26
C ASP A 113 -16.14 5.85 -14.30
N LEU A 114 -14.99 5.33 -14.75
CA LEU A 114 -14.08 4.54 -13.93
C LEU A 114 -13.49 5.37 -12.78
N PHE A 115 -12.99 6.58 -13.08
CA PHE A 115 -12.44 7.45 -12.05
C PHE A 115 -13.53 8.01 -11.13
N LYS A 116 -14.72 8.29 -11.66
CA LYS A 116 -15.90 8.59 -10.84
C LYS A 116 -16.23 7.44 -9.89
N TYR A 117 -16.19 6.19 -10.36
CA TYR A 117 -16.36 5.03 -9.51
C TYR A 117 -15.26 4.93 -8.45
N PHE A 118 -14.02 5.28 -8.79
CA PHE A 118 -12.94 5.33 -7.81
C PHE A 118 -13.19 6.38 -6.71
N ASP A 119 -13.78 7.53 -7.04
CA ASP A 119 -14.11 8.57 -6.06
C ASP A 119 -15.34 8.22 -5.22
N ASP A 120 -16.39 7.69 -5.84
CA ASP A 120 -17.71 7.54 -5.22
C ASP A 120 -17.92 6.19 -4.52
N ALA A 121 -17.25 5.12 -4.96
CA ALA A 121 -17.54 3.78 -4.47
C ALA A 121 -17.16 3.58 -2.98
N HIS A 122 -18.02 2.89 -2.22
CA HIS A 122 -17.70 2.44 -0.88
C HIS A 122 -16.74 1.24 -0.91
N LYS A 123 -15.45 1.49 -0.66
CA LYS A 123 -14.39 0.47 -0.79
C LYS A 123 -14.23 -0.44 0.43
N GLY A 124 -14.88 -0.12 1.55
CA GLY A 124 -14.80 -0.87 2.82
C GLY A 124 -13.46 -0.78 3.56
N SER A 125 -12.39 -0.33 2.89
CA SER A 125 -11.05 -0.12 3.42
C SER A 125 -10.36 1.04 2.67
N PRO A 126 -9.54 1.86 3.35
CA PRO A 126 -8.71 2.86 2.66
C PRO A 126 -7.52 2.23 1.92
N LEU A 127 -7.19 0.95 2.18
CA LEU A 127 -6.11 0.25 1.52
C LEU A 127 -6.64 -0.53 0.31
N TRP A 128 -6.49 0.07 -0.85
CA TRP A 128 -6.88 -0.49 -2.15
C TRP A 128 -6.00 0.11 -3.24
N PHE A 129 -5.80 -0.64 -4.32
CA PHE A 129 -4.98 -0.22 -5.44
C PHE A 129 -5.60 -0.69 -6.76
N ALA A 130 -5.48 0.13 -7.80
CA ALA A 130 -5.67 -0.28 -9.18
C ALA A 130 -4.38 0.00 -9.95
N TYR A 131 -3.82 -1.05 -10.53
CA TYR A 131 -2.60 -1.03 -11.34
C TYR A 131 -2.99 -1.11 -12.81
N PHE A 132 -2.27 -0.37 -13.65
CA PHE A 132 -2.35 -0.48 -15.11
C PHE A 132 -0.93 -0.60 -15.66
N ASP A 133 -0.58 -1.79 -16.13
CA ASP A 133 0.79 -2.19 -16.47
C ASP A 133 0.95 -2.23 -17.99
N LEU A 134 1.83 -1.41 -18.56
CA LEU A 134 2.23 -1.52 -19.97
C LEU A 134 3.05 -2.81 -20.15
N GLU A 135 2.44 -3.79 -20.79
CA GLU A 135 3.00 -5.14 -21.02
C GLU A 135 3.14 -5.46 -22.52
N GLY A 136 2.74 -4.53 -23.38
CA GLY A 136 2.93 -4.64 -24.83
C GLY A 136 4.38 -4.43 -25.26
N GLY A 137 4.58 -4.20 -26.56
CA GLY A 137 5.91 -4.08 -27.16
C GLY A 137 6.50 -5.44 -27.47
N ALA A 138 7.71 -5.75 -26.96
CA ALA A 138 8.45 -6.97 -27.33
C ALA A 138 7.65 -8.27 -27.09
N ILE A 139 6.75 -8.26 -26.11
CA ILE A 139 5.87 -9.40 -25.81
C ILE A 139 4.92 -9.69 -26.99
N ASN A 140 4.49 -8.67 -27.75
CA ASN A 140 3.57 -8.82 -28.87
C ASN A 140 4.20 -9.43 -30.14
N ASP A 141 5.54 -9.44 -30.25
CA ASP A 141 6.22 -10.02 -31.42
C ASP A 141 6.17 -11.57 -31.41
N VAL A 142 5.90 -12.17 -30.25
CA VAL A 142 5.84 -13.61 -30.08
C VAL A 142 4.47 -14.13 -30.53
N PRO A 143 4.39 -15.14 -31.41
CA PRO A 143 3.10 -15.70 -31.82
C PRO A 143 2.28 -16.24 -30.63
N PRO A 144 0.95 -16.08 -30.61
CA PRO A 144 0.09 -16.48 -29.48
C PRO A 144 0.10 -17.98 -29.18
N ASN A 145 0.49 -18.81 -30.14
CA ASN A 145 0.62 -20.26 -30.00
C ASN A 145 2.06 -20.75 -29.79
N ALA A 146 3.04 -19.84 -29.64
CA ALA A 146 4.44 -20.22 -29.43
C ALA A 146 4.70 -20.73 -28.00
N THR A 147 3.89 -20.32 -27.02
CA THR A 147 3.96 -20.78 -25.62
C THR A 147 2.55 -20.95 -25.03
N ALA A 148 2.46 -21.46 -23.79
CA ALA A 148 1.19 -21.56 -23.08
C ALA A 148 0.58 -20.19 -22.72
N PHE A 149 1.37 -19.11 -22.72
CA PHE A 149 0.88 -17.76 -22.48
C PHE A 149 0.36 -17.15 -23.79
N ALA A 150 -0.96 -17.08 -23.91
CA ALA A 150 -1.65 -16.76 -25.16
C ALA A 150 -1.87 -15.26 -25.41
N HIS A 151 -1.83 -14.42 -24.37
CA HIS A 151 -2.20 -13.00 -24.42
C HIS A 151 -1.10 -12.12 -25.04
N ARG A 152 -0.71 -12.44 -26.28
CA ARG A 152 0.33 -11.75 -27.05
C ARG A 152 -0.17 -10.52 -27.78
N ASP A 153 -1.46 -10.20 -27.69
CA ASP A 153 -2.10 -9.02 -28.28
C ASP A 153 -2.44 -7.94 -27.24
N ALA A 154 -2.24 -8.23 -25.95
CA ALA A 154 -2.43 -7.27 -24.88
C ALA A 154 -1.43 -6.11 -25.01
N LEU A 155 -1.93 -4.89 -24.84
CA LEU A 155 -1.15 -3.67 -24.71
C LEU A 155 -0.85 -3.38 -23.24
N PHE A 156 -1.87 -3.44 -22.39
CA PHE A 156 -1.71 -3.26 -20.95
C PHE A 156 -2.70 -4.13 -20.17
N TYR A 157 -2.36 -4.43 -18.91
CA TYR A 157 -3.24 -5.14 -18.00
C TYR A 157 -3.70 -4.20 -16.89
N MET A 158 -4.95 -4.33 -16.48
CA MET A 158 -5.43 -3.79 -15.22
C MET A 158 -5.38 -4.88 -14.16
N GLN A 159 -4.93 -4.55 -12.96
CA GLN A 159 -5.09 -5.36 -11.76
C GLN A 159 -5.71 -4.51 -10.66
N SER A 160 -6.68 -5.04 -9.93
CA SER A 160 -7.28 -4.37 -8.77
C SER A 160 -7.03 -5.20 -7.53
N HIS A 161 -6.54 -4.57 -6.48
CA HIS A 161 -6.31 -5.19 -5.18
C HIS A 161 -7.15 -4.48 -4.11
N GLY A 162 -8.06 -5.22 -3.49
CA GLY A 162 -8.79 -4.80 -2.31
C GLY A 162 -8.23 -5.50 -1.08
N TYR A 163 -7.82 -4.71 -0.10
CA TYR A 163 -7.36 -5.22 1.18
C TYR A 163 -8.50 -5.04 2.18
N PRO A 164 -9.16 -6.12 2.63
CA PRO A 164 -10.20 -6.00 3.63
C PRO A 164 -9.61 -5.31 4.84
N LYS A 165 -10.37 -4.35 5.40
CA LYS A 165 -10.01 -3.74 6.67
C LYS A 165 -9.77 -4.88 7.65
N GLY A 166 -8.57 -4.93 8.24
CA GLY A 166 -8.14 -6.03 9.08
C GLY A 166 -9.18 -6.34 10.14
N GLU A 167 -10.05 -7.31 9.88
CA GLU A 167 -10.59 -8.09 10.97
C GLU A 167 -9.39 -8.86 11.48
N GLU A 168 -8.96 -8.55 12.70
CA GLU A 168 -7.96 -9.37 13.36
C GLU A 168 -8.47 -10.80 13.38
N TYR A 169 -7.96 -11.63 12.48
CA TYR A 169 -8.33 -13.03 12.43
C TYR A 169 -7.96 -13.64 13.77
N GLY A 170 -9.00 -14.18 14.44
CA GLY A 170 -8.81 -14.92 15.66
C GLY A 170 -7.89 -16.10 15.40
N VAL A 171 -6.95 -16.34 16.30
CA VAL A 171 -6.17 -17.58 16.32
C VAL A 171 -6.63 -18.44 17.49
N TYR A 172 -6.45 -19.74 17.37
CA TYR A 172 -6.90 -20.68 18.39
C TYR A 172 -5.88 -20.77 19.51
N ALA A 173 -6.28 -20.42 20.74
CA ALA A 173 -5.41 -20.46 21.93
C ALA A 173 -4.83 -21.85 22.25
N GLY A 174 -5.40 -22.94 21.69
CA GLY A 174 -4.84 -24.29 21.81
C GLY A 174 -3.61 -24.54 20.93
N TYR A 175 -3.32 -23.67 19.95
CA TYR A 175 -2.11 -23.69 19.13
C TYR A 175 -1.29 -22.44 19.46
N VAL A 176 -0.57 -22.50 20.58
CA VAL A 176 0.20 -21.36 21.09
C VAL A 176 1.33 -21.03 20.12
N ASP A 177 1.33 -19.81 19.62
CA ASP A 177 2.38 -19.22 18.79
C ASP A 177 3.15 -18.17 19.61
N PRO A 178 4.39 -18.44 20.06
CA PRO A 178 5.19 -17.51 20.85
C PRO A 178 5.56 -16.21 20.11
N GLU A 179 5.54 -16.21 18.78
CA GLU A 179 5.90 -15.05 17.93
C GLU A 179 4.68 -14.19 17.61
N LEU A 180 3.48 -14.60 18.05
CA LEU A 180 2.24 -13.88 17.81
C LEU A 180 2.19 -12.52 18.50
N GLU A 181 2.24 -11.47 17.68
CA GLU A 181 1.97 -10.10 18.10
C GLU A 181 0.51 -9.93 18.57
N ASN A 182 0.30 -9.10 19.59
CA ASN A 182 -1.03 -8.81 20.15
C ASN A 182 -1.82 -10.06 20.58
N GLY A 183 -1.14 -11.11 21.07
CA GLY A 183 -1.74 -12.41 21.39
C GLY A 183 -3.04 -12.37 22.19
N GLN A 184 -3.16 -11.53 23.23
CA GLN A 184 -4.41 -11.38 24.00
C GLN A 184 -5.61 -11.04 23.10
N ARG A 185 -5.44 -10.11 22.16
CA ARG A 185 -6.51 -9.69 21.26
C ARG A 185 -6.75 -10.71 20.15
N ARG A 186 -5.68 -11.33 19.64
CA ARG A 186 -5.76 -12.36 18.60
C ARG A 186 -6.38 -13.66 19.10
N TYR A 187 -6.17 -14.07 20.35
CA TYR A 187 -6.80 -15.26 20.92
C TYR A 187 -8.24 -15.03 21.35
N TRP A 188 -8.53 -13.86 21.96
CA TRP A 188 -9.81 -13.65 22.66
C TRP A 188 -10.75 -12.66 21.97
N GLY A 189 -10.26 -11.88 21.01
CA GLY A 189 -11.02 -10.95 20.18
C GLY A 189 -11.97 -10.07 21.01
N LYS A 190 -13.25 -10.08 20.62
CA LYS A 190 -14.32 -9.31 21.27
C LYS A 190 -14.57 -9.70 22.73
N SER A 191 -14.11 -10.87 23.17
CA SER A 191 -14.26 -11.34 24.55
C SER A 191 -13.19 -10.78 25.49
N LEU A 192 -12.09 -10.22 24.96
CA LEU A 192 -10.97 -9.74 25.75
C LEU A 192 -11.38 -8.77 26.87
N PRO A 193 -12.18 -7.70 26.63
CA PRO A 193 -12.55 -6.76 27.69
C PRO A 193 -13.27 -7.42 28.87
N ARG A 194 -14.08 -8.45 28.62
CA ARG A 194 -14.76 -9.21 29.69
C ARG A 194 -13.77 -10.09 30.45
N LEU A 195 -12.82 -10.71 29.75
CA LEU A 195 -11.80 -11.55 30.38
C LEU A 195 -10.86 -10.74 31.27
N GLU A 196 -10.51 -9.51 30.88
CA GLU A 196 -9.70 -8.60 31.70
C GLU A 196 -10.40 -8.27 33.04
N GLN A 197 -11.73 -8.12 33.03
CA GLN A 197 -12.54 -7.93 34.25
C GLN A 197 -12.62 -9.20 35.11
N VAL A 198 -12.77 -10.37 34.48
CA VAL A 198 -12.75 -11.66 35.18
C VAL A 198 -11.38 -11.87 35.83
N LYS A 199 -10.29 -11.56 35.12
CA LYS A 199 -8.92 -11.66 35.63
C LYS A 199 -8.70 -10.70 36.81
N LEU A 200 -9.18 -9.46 36.73
CA LEU A 200 -9.12 -8.51 37.85
C LEU A 200 -9.85 -9.04 39.09
N LYS A 201 -11.01 -9.69 38.92
CA LYS A 201 -11.81 -10.20 40.04
C LYS A 201 -11.21 -11.45 40.69
N TYR A 202 -10.70 -12.39 39.90
CA TYR A 202 -10.33 -13.74 40.37
C TYR A 202 -8.82 -14.01 40.41
N GLY A 203 -7.99 -13.14 39.83
CA GLY A 203 -6.54 -13.26 39.85
C GLY A 203 -5.83 -11.90 39.84
N PRO A 204 -6.11 -11.00 40.79
CA PRO A 204 -5.53 -9.65 40.84
C PRO A 204 -4.01 -9.67 41.01
N GLU A 205 -3.47 -10.68 41.70
CA GLU A 205 -2.03 -10.86 41.91
C GLU A 205 -1.30 -11.47 40.70
N ASP A 206 -2.01 -11.74 39.60
CA ASP A 206 -1.52 -12.32 38.34
C ASP A 206 -0.61 -13.56 38.47
N VAL A 207 -0.81 -14.40 39.48
CA VAL A 207 0.01 -15.60 39.74
C VAL A 207 0.00 -16.57 38.55
N PHE A 208 -1.13 -16.71 37.84
CA PHE A 208 -1.27 -17.54 36.65
C PHE A 208 -1.10 -16.70 35.38
N SER A 209 0.15 -16.48 34.97
CA SER A 209 0.50 -15.59 33.86
C SER A 209 1.63 -16.14 33.00
N ASN A 210 1.68 -15.68 31.75
CA ASN A 210 2.75 -15.84 30.78
C ASN A 210 2.77 -14.62 29.84
N SER A 211 3.71 -14.57 28.90
CA SER A 211 3.89 -13.43 27.99
C SER A 211 2.66 -13.06 27.16
N GLN A 212 1.70 -13.97 26.95
CA GLN A 212 0.51 -13.79 26.11
C GLN A 212 -0.81 -13.90 26.90
N SER A 213 -0.75 -13.99 28.22
CA SER A 213 -1.93 -14.17 29.09
C SER A 213 -2.80 -12.91 29.13
N VAL A 214 -4.09 -13.09 29.42
CA VAL A 214 -5.01 -11.96 29.66
C VAL A 214 -4.55 -11.16 30.88
N ARG A 215 -4.35 -9.86 30.71
CA ARG A 215 -3.98 -8.92 31.78
C ARG A 215 -5.22 -8.44 32.50
N ALA A 216 -5.10 -8.15 33.80
CA ALA A 216 -6.20 -7.55 34.55
C ALA A 216 -6.50 -6.14 34.01
N ALA A 217 -7.79 -5.77 33.98
CA ALA A 217 -8.17 -4.40 33.66
C ALA A 217 -7.58 -3.42 34.68
N ALA A 218 -7.16 -2.23 34.22
CA ALA A 218 -6.68 -1.18 35.11
C ALA A 218 -7.82 -0.72 36.04
N VAL A 219 -7.56 -0.68 37.35
CA VAL A 219 -8.50 -0.12 38.32
C VAL A 219 -8.51 1.40 38.14
N LYS A 220 -9.60 1.96 37.60
CA LYS A 220 -9.83 3.41 37.67
C LYS A 220 -10.16 3.77 39.12
N ILE A 221 -9.23 4.44 39.81
CA ILE A 221 -9.53 5.08 41.08
C ILE A 221 -10.22 6.41 40.75
N GLU A 222 -11.54 6.44 40.80
CA GLU A 222 -12.29 7.70 40.82
C GLU A 222 -12.33 8.22 42.26
N GLY A 223 -11.70 9.38 42.49
CA GLY A 223 -11.82 10.12 43.75
C GLY A 223 -10.53 10.29 44.55
N MET A 224 -9.57 11.05 44.04
CA MET A 224 -8.62 11.80 44.89
C MET A 224 -8.05 13.00 44.11
N ALA A 225 -8.91 13.97 43.86
CA ALA A 225 -8.49 15.36 43.62
C ALA A 225 -9.06 16.19 44.78
N GLU A 226 -8.17 16.64 45.68
CA GLU A 226 -8.18 17.99 46.27
C GLU A 226 -7.11 18.10 47.38
N GLY A 227 -6.23 19.10 47.24
CA GLY A 227 -5.70 19.84 48.39
C GLY A 227 -4.24 19.63 48.80
N ARG A 228 -3.30 20.25 48.07
CA ARG A 228 -2.43 21.29 48.67
C ARG A 228 -1.56 21.99 47.62
N SER A 229 -1.84 23.28 47.43
CA SER A 229 -0.94 24.24 46.78
C SER A 229 -0.06 24.94 47.84
N ASP A 230 1.09 25.39 47.34
CA ASP A 230 1.92 26.52 47.76
C ASP A 230 3.01 26.33 48.84
N GLY A 231 4.25 26.69 48.45
CA GLY A 231 5.35 26.98 49.38
C GLY A 231 6.78 26.94 48.83
N ALA A 232 7.11 27.89 47.96
CA ALA A 232 8.42 28.46 47.56
C ALA A 232 9.79 27.98 48.13
N SER A 233 10.75 27.92 47.18
CA SER A 233 12.18 28.31 47.20
C SER A 233 13.19 27.65 48.16
N ALA A 234 14.28 27.10 47.61
CA ALA A 234 15.60 27.76 47.57
C ALA A 234 16.69 26.82 47.02
N SER A 235 17.56 27.38 46.18
CA SER A 235 18.81 26.84 45.66
C SER A 235 19.92 26.77 46.71
N VAL A 236 20.74 25.72 46.71
CA VAL A 236 22.22 25.60 46.97
C VAL A 236 22.54 24.13 46.60
N GLY A 237 23.59 23.68 45.90
CA GLY A 237 24.93 24.17 45.59
C GLY A 237 25.90 22.99 45.84
N HIS A 238 26.60 22.57 44.77
CA HIS A 238 27.94 21.95 44.71
C HIS A 238 28.42 20.83 45.68
N ASP A 239 28.95 19.78 45.03
CA ASP A 239 30.24 19.09 45.27
C ASP A 239 30.28 17.59 45.64
N GLU A 240 31.14 16.93 44.87
CA GLU A 240 31.91 15.68 44.97
C GLU A 240 31.67 14.73 46.15
N LEU A 241 31.44 13.44 45.82
CA LEU A 241 32.43 12.36 45.87
C LEU A 241 31.95 11.15 45.05
#